data_AF-J3JWL8-F1
#
_entry.id   AF-J3JWL8-F1
#
_cell.length_a   1.000
_cell.length_b   1.000
_cell.length_c   1.000
_cell.angle_alpha   90.00
_cell.angle_beta   90.00
_cell.angle_gamma   90.00
#
_symmetry.space_group_name_H-M   'P 1'
#
loop_
_entity.id
_entity.type
_entity.pdbx_description
1 polymer ?
#
loop_
_entity_poly.entity_id
_entity_poly.type
_entity_poly.pdbx_seq_one_letter_code
_entity_poly.pdbx_strand_id
1 'polypeptide(L)'
;MSSRNVELPFFPQFETEHVGGGAIRVTWFEPKFSQSHYNVHNRTSGSNACTLIAILMASKCHDYNVVIKYPQENLNIRLIHLLAISMLEGNKIHEELKKKKVLKDLNLNVPEALKYTQEETYNLVEWKSSIYMERLSRSLCENIRSNYKEWLKLNKEPNEDLYVVLIADSRTVLFLFQTKTDTISLVDSHQHSVEQGAFVAIANRDQLGHLCFWFKEVVRKCYNSDPKLYELSFLHFKQTKK
;
A
#
# COMPACT_ATOMS: atom_id res chain seq x y z
N MET A 1 -13.36 16.39 8.73
CA MET A 1 -13.75 17.45 7.77
C MET A 1 -14.05 16.76 6.44
N SER A 2 -15.30 16.89 5.98
CA SER A 2 -15.88 16.48 4.67
C SER A 2 -15.10 15.45 3.82
N SER A 3 -15.26 14.15 4.07
CA SER A 3 -15.27 13.20 2.95
C SER A 3 -16.50 13.54 2.12
N ARG A 4 -16.32 14.19 0.97
CA ARG A 4 -17.36 14.18 -0.05
C ARG A 4 -17.74 12.71 -0.24
N ASN A 5 -19.03 12.38 -0.26
CA ASN A 5 -19.47 11.01 -0.52
C ASN A 5 -18.94 10.61 -1.91
N VAL A 6 -17.77 9.98 -1.96
CA VAL A 6 -17.20 9.44 -3.19
C VAL A 6 -18.00 8.18 -3.48
N GLU A 7 -18.96 8.31 -4.39
CA GLU A 7 -19.73 7.17 -4.85
C GLU A 7 -18.79 6.19 -5.58
N LEU A 8 -18.78 4.94 -5.12
CA LEU A 8 -17.97 3.89 -5.71
C LEU A 8 -18.58 3.47 -7.05
N PRO A 9 -17.80 3.38 -8.14
CA PRO A 9 -18.29 2.88 -9.43
C PRO A 9 -18.94 1.50 -9.34
N PHE A 10 -18.38 0.62 -8.52
CA PHE A 10 -18.93 -0.67 -8.14
C PHE A 10 -18.24 -1.15 -6.86
N PHE A 11 -18.86 -2.06 -6.11
CA PHE A 11 -18.16 -2.78 -5.06
C PHE A 11 -17.54 -4.05 -5.64
N PRO A 12 -16.23 -4.30 -5.47
CA PRO A 12 -15.57 -5.37 -6.20
C PRO A 12 -15.96 -6.75 -5.69
N GLN A 13 -16.09 -7.70 -6.62
CA GLN A 13 -16.03 -9.12 -6.27
C GLN A 13 -14.60 -9.48 -5.83
N PHE A 14 -14.50 -10.42 -4.89
CA PHE A 14 -13.21 -10.87 -4.38
C PHE A 14 -13.24 -12.33 -3.96
N GLU A 15 -12.07 -12.95 -4.03
CA GLU A 15 -11.81 -14.30 -3.55
C GLU A 15 -10.74 -14.23 -2.47
N THR A 16 -10.82 -15.13 -1.49
CA THR A 16 -9.83 -15.21 -0.42
C THR A 16 -9.20 -16.59 -0.40
N GLU A 17 -7.89 -16.62 -0.35
CA GLU A 17 -7.09 -17.83 -0.17
C GLU A 17 -6.16 -17.69 1.04
N HIS A 18 -5.77 -18.84 1.58
CA HIS A 18 -4.82 -18.94 2.68
C HIS A 18 -3.55 -19.64 2.18
N VAL A 19 -2.43 -18.94 2.26
CA VAL A 19 -1.13 -19.43 1.74
C VAL A 19 -0.13 -19.63 2.88
N GLY A 20 0.91 -20.43 2.63
CA GLY A 20 1.93 -20.74 3.64
C GLY A 20 1.38 -21.47 4.87
N GLY A 21 0.48 -22.44 4.65
CA GLY A 21 -0.14 -23.20 5.74
C GLY A 21 -1.12 -22.38 6.60
N GLY A 22 -1.70 -21.31 6.05
CA GLY A 22 -2.61 -20.42 6.77
C GLY A 22 -1.93 -19.23 7.44
N ALA A 23 -0.62 -19.06 7.26
CA ALA A 23 0.14 -17.92 7.79
C ALA A 23 -0.28 -16.57 7.18
N ILE A 24 -0.76 -16.58 5.94
CA ILE A 24 -1.14 -15.38 5.20
C ILE A 24 -2.54 -15.60 4.61
N ARG A 25 -3.40 -14.62 4.81
CA ARG A 25 -4.68 -14.52 4.11
C ARG A 25 -4.52 -13.53 2.97
N VAL A 26 -4.80 -13.96 1.74
CA VAL A 26 -4.75 -13.11 0.56
C VAL A 26 -6.16 -12.92 0.04
N THR A 27 -6.60 -11.67 -0.09
CA THR A 27 -7.83 -11.33 -0.79
C THR A 27 -7.49 -10.75 -2.15
N TRP A 28 -7.80 -11.48 -3.21
CA TRP A 28 -7.69 -11.06 -4.59
C TRP A 28 -8.99 -10.42 -5.04
N PHE A 29 -8.92 -9.26 -5.70
CA PHE A 29 -10.09 -8.61 -6.27
C PHE A 29 -10.23 -8.91 -7.76
N GLU A 30 -11.44 -8.75 -8.28
CA GLU A 30 -11.71 -8.90 -9.72
C GLU A 30 -10.84 -7.95 -10.58
N PRO A 31 -10.54 -8.29 -11.86
CA PRO A 31 -9.57 -7.57 -12.70
C PRO A 31 -9.80 -6.07 -12.82
N LYS A 32 -11.07 -5.65 -12.86
CA LYS A 32 -11.45 -4.24 -13.02
C LYS A 32 -11.26 -3.43 -11.75
N PHE A 33 -11.07 -4.09 -10.62
CA PHE A 33 -10.68 -3.44 -9.37
C PHE A 33 -9.14 -3.36 -9.29
N SER A 34 -8.58 -2.49 -10.12
CA SER A 34 -7.17 -2.16 -10.17
C SER A 34 -7.01 -0.67 -10.44
N GLN A 35 -5.87 -0.07 -10.12
CA GLN A 35 -5.64 1.37 -10.36
C GLN A 35 -5.82 1.78 -11.82
N SER A 36 -5.54 0.88 -12.77
CA SER A 36 -5.67 1.13 -14.21
C SER A 36 -7.12 1.13 -14.71
N HIS A 37 -8.03 0.42 -14.02
CA HIS A 37 -9.41 0.24 -14.47
C HIS A 37 -10.43 0.91 -13.54
N TYR A 38 -10.09 1.06 -12.26
CA TYR A 38 -10.92 1.67 -11.23
C TYR A 38 -10.74 3.19 -11.26
N ASN A 39 -11.16 3.79 -12.37
CA ASN A 39 -11.06 5.22 -12.66
C ASN A 39 -12.33 5.71 -13.37
N VAL A 40 -13.00 6.72 -12.80
CA VAL A 40 -14.21 7.31 -13.38
C VAL A 40 -13.89 8.20 -14.59
N HIS A 41 -12.69 8.81 -14.59
CA HIS A 41 -12.34 9.89 -15.52
C HIS A 41 -11.46 9.44 -16.70
N ASN A 42 -10.82 8.27 -16.61
CA ASN A 42 -9.93 7.77 -17.65
C ASN A 42 -9.99 6.24 -17.71
N ARG A 43 -10.80 5.70 -18.64
CA ARG A 43 -11.00 4.25 -18.84
C ARG A 43 -10.07 3.65 -19.90
N THR A 44 -9.25 4.47 -20.57
CA THR A 44 -8.58 4.10 -21.83
C THR A 44 -7.05 4.12 -21.77
N SER A 45 -6.44 4.48 -20.63
CA SER A 45 -4.98 4.47 -20.47
C SER A 45 -4.57 3.99 -19.08
N GLY A 46 -3.41 3.32 -18.98
CA GLY A 46 -2.85 2.86 -17.71
C GLY A 46 -2.62 4.01 -16.73
N SER A 47 -2.68 3.71 -15.44
CA SER A 47 -2.47 4.68 -14.36
C SER A 47 -1.10 4.53 -13.71
N ASN A 48 -0.46 5.68 -13.44
CA ASN A 48 0.83 5.82 -12.75
C ASN A 48 0.66 6.43 -11.35
N ALA A 49 -0.51 6.22 -10.73
CA ALA A 49 -0.86 6.83 -9.45
C ALA A 49 -0.55 5.96 -8.21
N CYS A 50 0.11 4.80 -8.37
CA CYS A 50 0.31 3.82 -7.28
C CYS A 50 0.88 4.42 -5.99
N THR A 51 1.84 5.36 -6.07
CA THR A 51 2.40 6.02 -4.88
C THR A 51 1.38 6.91 -4.18
N LEU A 52 0.56 7.67 -4.91
CA LEU A 52 -0.53 8.45 -4.33
C LEU A 52 -1.55 7.53 -3.64
N ILE A 53 -1.88 6.41 -4.29
CA ILE A 53 -2.84 5.42 -3.76
C ILE A 53 -2.32 4.82 -2.46
N ALA A 54 -1.04 4.43 -2.40
CA ALA A 54 -0.41 3.91 -1.19
C ALA A 54 -0.43 4.93 -0.04
N ILE A 55 -0.10 6.19 -0.32
CA ILE A 55 -0.08 7.28 0.66
C ILE A 55 -1.48 7.62 1.17
N LEU A 56 -2.46 7.73 0.27
CA LEU A 56 -3.87 7.94 0.64
C LEU A 56 -4.44 6.76 1.44
N MET A 57 -4.07 5.53 1.08
CA MET A 57 -4.49 4.33 1.82
C MET A 57 -3.95 4.34 3.24
N ALA A 58 -2.67 4.68 3.42
CA ALA A 58 -2.06 4.83 4.75
C ALA A 58 -2.86 5.84 5.60
N SER A 59 -3.15 7.01 5.02
CA SER A 59 -3.87 8.07 5.75
C SER A 59 -5.30 7.74 6.09
N LYS A 60 -6.05 7.18 5.14
CA LYS A 60 -7.41 6.76 5.44
C LYS A 60 -7.46 5.63 6.47
N CYS A 61 -6.51 4.69 6.45
CA CYS A 61 -6.47 3.65 7.49
C CYS A 61 -6.29 4.26 8.89
N HIS A 62 -5.44 5.28 9.02
CA HIS A 62 -5.25 6.03 10.25
C HIS A 62 -6.51 6.80 10.66
N ASP A 63 -7.01 7.68 9.79
CA ASP A 63 -8.12 8.59 10.09
C ASP A 63 -9.41 7.84 10.46
N TYR A 64 -9.68 6.72 9.77
CA TYR A 64 -10.87 5.88 10.04
C TYR A 64 -10.64 4.83 11.13
N ASN A 65 -9.47 4.84 11.79
CA ASN A 65 -9.09 3.89 12.84
C ASN A 65 -9.38 2.43 12.43
N VAL A 66 -8.96 2.06 11.22
CA VAL A 66 -9.29 0.76 10.66
C VAL A 66 -8.56 -0.35 11.41
N VAL A 67 -9.33 -1.31 11.90
CA VAL A 67 -8.78 -2.53 12.51
C VAL A 67 -8.49 -3.55 11.41
N ILE A 68 -7.21 -3.90 11.30
CA ILE A 68 -6.70 -5.00 10.51
C ILE A 68 -6.92 -6.29 11.30
N LYS A 69 -7.88 -7.10 10.84
CA LYS A 69 -8.22 -8.38 11.46
C LYS A 69 -7.15 -9.44 11.23
N TYR A 70 -7.12 -10.46 12.07
CA TYR A 70 -6.16 -11.56 11.96
C TYR A 70 -6.33 -12.34 10.64
N PRO A 71 -5.28 -13.06 10.17
CA PRO A 71 -5.37 -13.87 8.95
C PRO A 71 -6.46 -14.96 8.98
N GLN A 72 -6.91 -15.37 10.16
CA GLN A 72 -7.99 -16.36 10.31
C GLN A 72 -9.40 -15.76 10.20
N GLU A 73 -9.51 -14.43 10.15
CA GLU A 73 -10.77 -13.73 10.06
C GLU A 73 -11.04 -13.17 8.67
N ASN A 74 -12.31 -12.89 8.38
CA ASN A 74 -12.73 -12.23 7.15
C ASN A 74 -12.12 -10.83 7.01
N LEU A 75 -11.86 -10.40 5.77
CA LEU A 75 -11.39 -9.04 5.47
C LEU A 75 -12.32 -8.00 6.09
N ASN A 76 -11.74 -6.97 6.69
CA ASN A 76 -12.52 -5.80 7.07
C ASN A 76 -12.98 -5.09 5.80
N ILE A 77 -14.29 -5.11 5.51
CA ILE A 77 -14.89 -4.48 4.32
C ILE A 77 -14.51 -3.00 4.21
N ARG A 78 -14.25 -2.32 5.32
CA ARG A 78 -13.76 -0.92 5.29
C ARG A 78 -12.44 -0.79 4.54
N LEU A 79 -11.52 -1.77 4.62
CA LEU A 79 -10.28 -1.75 3.85
C LEU A 79 -10.53 -1.75 2.34
N ILE A 80 -11.56 -2.48 1.89
CA ILE A 80 -11.94 -2.52 0.47
C ILE A 80 -12.45 -1.15 0.04
N HIS A 81 -13.33 -0.53 0.83
CA HIS A 81 -13.80 0.83 0.57
C HIS A 81 -12.67 1.85 0.56
N LEU A 82 -11.75 1.79 1.51
CA LEU A 82 -10.63 2.72 1.57
C LEU A 82 -9.68 2.55 0.39
N LEU A 83 -9.38 1.31 -0.01
CA LEU A 83 -8.58 1.04 -1.20
C LEU A 83 -9.26 1.60 -2.45
N ALA A 84 -10.57 1.39 -2.59
CA ALA A 84 -11.36 1.92 -3.70
C ALA A 84 -11.31 3.46 -3.77
N ILE A 85 -11.53 4.13 -2.64
CA ILE A 85 -11.48 5.60 -2.56
C ILE A 85 -10.07 6.11 -2.87
N SER A 86 -9.03 5.46 -2.32
CA SER A 86 -7.63 5.81 -2.59
C SER A 86 -7.28 5.66 -4.07
N MET A 87 -7.76 4.61 -4.75
CA MET A 87 -7.60 4.45 -6.20
C MET A 87 -8.23 5.62 -6.96
N LEU A 88 -9.48 5.96 -6.64
CA LEU A 88 -10.22 7.03 -7.33
C LEU A 88 -9.55 8.41 -7.13
N GLU A 89 -9.23 8.74 -5.88
CA GLU A 89 -8.59 10.01 -5.53
C GLU A 89 -7.16 10.09 -6.08
N GLY A 90 -6.35 9.04 -5.91
CA GLY A 90 -4.99 9.00 -6.42
C GLY A 90 -4.94 9.15 -7.93
N ASN A 91 -5.81 8.44 -8.66
CA ASN A 91 -5.96 8.59 -10.10
C ASN A 91 -6.36 10.01 -10.51
N LYS A 92 -7.34 10.59 -9.81
CA LYS A 92 -7.80 11.96 -10.08
C LYS A 92 -6.67 12.98 -9.88
N ILE A 93 -5.96 12.91 -8.76
CA ILE A 93 -4.83 13.79 -8.46
C ILE A 93 -3.76 13.65 -9.54
N HIS A 94 -3.36 12.43 -9.88
CA HIS A 94 -2.34 12.19 -10.92
C HIS A 94 -2.73 12.79 -12.28
N GLU A 95 -3.98 12.58 -12.71
CA GLU A 95 -4.49 13.15 -13.97
C GLU A 95 -4.51 14.69 -13.95
N GLU A 96 -4.87 15.31 -12.82
CA GLU A 96 -4.79 16.76 -12.67
C GLU A 96 -3.36 17.28 -12.75
N LEU A 97 -2.39 16.59 -12.13
CA LEU A 97 -0.98 16.95 -12.21
C LEU A 97 -0.42 16.81 -13.62
N LYS A 98 -0.82 15.75 -14.34
CA LYS A 98 -0.47 15.52 -15.74
C LYS A 98 -1.02 16.63 -16.64
N LYS A 99 -2.30 17.00 -16.48
CA LYS A 99 -2.93 18.12 -17.22
C LYS A 99 -2.25 19.45 -16.95
N LYS A 100 -1.83 19.70 -15.71
CA LYS A 100 -1.08 20.90 -15.30
C LYS A 100 0.39 20.88 -15.75
N LYS A 101 0.90 19.76 -16.28
CA LYS A 101 2.30 19.56 -16.68
C LYS A 101 3.32 19.86 -15.58
N VAL A 102 2.98 19.49 -14.33
CA VAL A 102 3.85 19.70 -13.16
C VAL A 102 4.61 18.43 -12.74
N LEU A 103 4.29 17.29 -13.35
CA LEU A 103 5.00 16.03 -13.16
C LEU A 103 6.38 16.11 -13.82
N LYS A 104 7.45 15.90 -13.04
CA LYS A 104 8.81 15.74 -13.57
C LYS A 104 8.97 14.36 -14.21
N ASP A 105 8.50 13.34 -13.50
CA ASP A 105 8.50 11.95 -13.90
C ASP A 105 7.06 11.41 -13.95
N LEU A 106 6.86 10.31 -14.68
CA LEU A 106 5.54 9.69 -14.81
C LEU A 106 5.00 9.16 -13.48
N ASN A 107 5.88 8.63 -12.63
CA ASN A 107 5.57 8.09 -11.32
C ASN A 107 6.11 9.04 -10.25
N LEU A 108 5.32 9.27 -9.21
CA LEU A 108 5.72 10.09 -8.08
C LEU A 108 6.51 9.23 -7.08
N ASN A 109 7.54 9.83 -6.48
CA ASN A 109 8.15 9.28 -5.26
C ASN A 109 7.30 9.64 -4.01
N VAL A 110 7.70 9.14 -2.83
CA VAL A 110 6.97 9.38 -1.58
C VAL A 110 6.90 10.87 -1.21
N PRO A 111 8.00 11.64 -1.19
CA PRO A 111 7.94 13.08 -0.92
C PRO A 111 7.00 13.86 -1.85
N GLU A 112 6.99 13.54 -3.14
CA GLU A 112 6.09 14.19 -4.10
C GLU A 112 4.64 13.79 -3.86
N ALA A 113 4.35 12.52 -3.58
CA ALA A 113 3.00 12.06 -3.27
C ALA A 113 2.45 12.78 -2.03
N LEU A 114 3.22 12.84 -0.93
CA LEU A 114 2.86 13.57 0.29
C LEU A 114 2.55 15.06 0.02
N LYS A 115 3.38 15.71 -0.81
CA LYS A 115 3.16 17.10 -1.22
C LYS A 115 1.82 17.30 -1.92
N TYR A 116 1.43 16.38 -2.79
CA TYR A 116 0.20 16.51 -3.58
C TYR A 116 -1.06 15.96 -2.87
N THR A 117 -0.90 15.32 -1.71
CA THR A 117 -1.99 14.83 -0.86
C THR A 117 -2.02 15.52 0.50
N GLN A 118 -1.44 16.72 0.64
CA GLN A 118 -1.19 17.30 1.97
C GLN A 118 -2.45 17.50 2.81
N GLU A 119 -3.61 17.74 2.17
CA GLU A 119 -4.88 17.95 2.87
C GLU A 119 -5.32 16.66 3.57
N GLU A 120 -5.15 15.52 2.91
CA GLU A 120 -5.48 14.20 3.43
C GLU A 120 -4.35 13.60 4.28
N THR A 121 -3.12 14.12 4.20
CA THR A 121 -1.92 13.50 4.81
C THR A 121 -1.15 14.41 5.77
N TYR A 122 -1.81 15.45 6.29
CA TYR A 122 -1.19 16.55 7.05
C TYR A 122 -0.28 16.12 8.21
N ASN A 123 -0.52 14.97 8.84
CA ASN A 123 0.29 14.44 9.95
C ASN A 123 1.14 13.21 9.57
N LEU A 124 1.01 12.70 8.35
CA LEU A 124 1.81 11.57 7.87
C LEU A 124 3.18 12.08 7.46
N VAL A 125 4.23 11.54 8.09
CA VAL A 125 5.60 11.95 7.83
C VAL A 125 6.49 10.76 7.50
N GLU A 126 7.43 10.97 6.59
CA GLU A 126 8.49 10.01 6.33
C GLU A 126 9.58 10.15 7.40
N TRP A 127 9.77 9.09 8.18
CA TRP A 127 10.84 9.00 9.17
C TRP A 127 12.18 8.66 8.51
N LYS A 128 12.15 7.71 7.57
CA LYS A 128 13.35 7.18 6.92
C LYS A 128 13.03 6.69 5.51
N SER A 129 13.86 7.03 4.53
CA SER A 129 13.87 6.41 3.20
C SER A 129 15.25 5.82 2.94
N SER A 130 15.29 4.68 2.25
CA SER A 130 16.54 4.01 1.88
C SER A 130 16.40 3.31 0.54
N ILE A 131 17.38 3.52 -0.33
CA ILE A 131 17.51 2.84 -1.61
C ILE A 131 18.47 1.65 -1.45
N TYR A 132 18.01 0.47 -1.86
CA TYR A 132 18.75 -0.77 -1.77
C TYR A 132 19.16 -1.23 -3.17
N MET A 133 20.47 -1.31 -3.44
CA MET A 133 21.04 -1.86 -4.67
C MET A 133 21.20 -3.38 -4.58
N GLU A 134 20.13 -4.06 -4.21
CA GLU A 134 20.10 -5.50 -3.95
C GLU A 134 18.86 -6.13 -4.59
N ARG A 135 18.91 -7.45 -4.82
CA ARG A 135 17.73 -8.18 -5.32
C ARG A 135 16.64 -8.19 -4.25
N LEU A 136 15.45 -7.73 -4.61
CA LEU A 136 14.26 -7.72 -3.76
C LEU A 136 13.99 -9.11 -3.17
N SER A 137 14.10 -10.17 -4.00
CA SER A 137 13.89 -11.56 -3.57
C SER A 137 14.84 -12.05 -2.46
N ARG A 138 15.97 -11.36 -2.26
CA ARG A 138 17.01 -11.74 -1.28
C ARG A 138 16.95 -10.92 -0.01
N SER A 139 16.69 -9.62 -0.09
CA SER A 139 16.90 -8.73 1.06
C SER A 139 15.67 -7.99 1.58
N LEU A 140 14.53 -8.02 0.90
CA LEU A 140 13.33 -7.26 1.30
C LEU A 140 12.94 -7.50 2.76
N CYS A 141 12.85 -8.77 3.16
CA CYS A 141 12.43 -9.15 4.50
C CYS A 141 13.41 -8.65 5.57
N GLU A 142 14.72 -8.75 5.32
CA GLU A 142 15.76 -8.35 6.26
C GLU A 142 15.80 -6.83 6.40
N ASN A 143 15.69 -6.10 5.29
CA ASN A 143 15.69 -4.64 5.27
C ASN A 143 14.45 -4.06 5.96
N ILE A 144 13.26 -4.62 5.73
CA ILE A 144 12.06 -4.22 6.48
C ILE A 144 12.25 -4.54 7.98
N ARG A 145 12.67 -5.77 8.32
CA ARG A 145 12.82 -6.20 9.73
C ARG A 145 13.85 -5.37 10.49
N SER A 146 14.98 -5.02 9.86
CA SER A 146 16.05 -4.24 10.47
C SER A 146 15.57 -2.83 10.81
N ASN A 147 14.95 -2.13 9.85
CA ASN A 147 14.40 -0.79 10.06
C ASN A 147 13.22 -0.79 11.03
N TYR A 148 12.37 -1.82 11.01
CA TYR A 148 11.29 -1.97 11.99
C TYR A 148 11.84 -2.09 13.43
N LYS A 149 12.89 -2.89 13.64
CA LYS A 149 13.56 -2.99 14.95
C LYS A 149 14.17 -1.66 15.39
N GLU A 150 14.74 -0.90 14.47
CA GLU A 150 15.27 0.44 14.73
C GLU A 150 14.14 1.41 15.13
N TRP A 151 13.02 1.38 14.40
CA TRP A 151 11.81 2.15 14.70
C TRP A 151 11.31 1.88 16.12
N LEU A 152 11.19 0.62 16.52
CA LEU A 152 10.77 0.23 17.87
C LEU A 152 11.72 0.73 18.97
N LYS A 153 13.03 0.78 18.71
CA LYS A 153 14.02 1.29 19.69
C LYS A 153 13.88 2.79 19.91
N LEU A 154 13.57 3.54 18.86
CA LEU A 154 13.38 4.98 18.92
C LEU A 154 12.02 5.34 19.54
N ASN A 155 11.01 4.50 19.31
CA ASN A 155 9.64 4.70 19.79
C ASN A 155 9.31 3.69 20.89
N LYS A 156 9.81 3.95 22.11
CA LYS A 156 9.78 3.03 23.28
C LYS A 156 8.39 2.46 23.62
N GLU A 157 7.32 3.16 23.25
CA GLU A 157 5.94 2.66 23.29
C GLU A 157 5.27 2.97 21.95
N PRO A 158 5.43 2.11 20.93
CA PRO A 158 4.85 2.37 19.62
C PRO A 158 3.37 2.00 19.68
N ASN A 159 2.55 2.83 20.32
CA ASN A 159 1.09 2.80 20.15
C ASN A 159 0.67 3.28 18.75
N GLU A 160 1.65 3.53 17.87
CA GLU A 160 1.49 4.02 16.51
C GLU A 160 1.76 2.89 15.52
N ASP A 161 0.93 2.86 14.48
CA ASP A 161 1.10 2.00 13.32
C ASP A 161 2.24 2.55 12.45
N LEU A 162 2.98 1.64 11.80
CA LEU A 162 4.05 1.99 10.86
C LEU A 162 3.64 1.62 9.43
N TYR A 163 3.82 2.54 8.51
CA TYR A 163 3.51 2.38 7.10
C TYR A 163 4.81 2.29 6.33
N VAL A 164 5.01 1.23 5.55
CA VAL A 164 6.22 1.03 4.74
C VAL A 164 5.83 1.00 3.29
N VAL A 165 6.22 2.03 2.55
CA VAL A 165 6.04 2.11 1.10
C VAL A 165 7.25 1.50 0.43
N LEU A 166 7.01 0.51 -0.42
CA LEU A 166 8.03 -0.14 -1.25
C LEU A 166 7.85 0.32 -2.70
N ILE A 167 8.89 0.89 -3.29
CA ILE A 167 8.94 1.26 -4.72
C ILE A 167 9.95 0.37 -5.43
N ALA A 168 9.51 -0.38 -6.45
CA ALA A 168 10.38 -1.20 -7.28
C ALA A 168 9.77 -1.38 -8.69
N ASP A 169 10.58 -1.33 -9.75
CA ASP A 169 10.13 -1.49 -11.14
C ASP A 169 8.90 -0.65 -11.50
N SER A 170 8.90 0.64 -11.11
CA SER A 170 7.79 1.59 -11.31
C SER A 170 6.46 1.20 -10.63
N ARG A 171 6.51 0.31 -9.64
CA ARG A 171 5.36 -0.12 -8.84
C ARG A 171 5.57 0.26 -7.39
N THR A 172 4.49 0.73 -6.78
CA THR A 172 4.45 1.08 -5.37
C THR A 172 3.44 0.20 -4.64
N VAL A 173 3.86 -0.41 -3.54
CA VAL A 173 3.00 -1.20 -2.63
C VAL A 173 3.15 -0.71 -1.20
N LEU A 174 2.12 -0.93 -0.39
CA LEU A 174 2.07 -0.49 1.00
C LEU A 174 2.08 -1.70 1.95
N PHE A 175 3.05 -1.75 2.85
CA PHE A 175 2.96 -2.54 4.07
C PHE A 175 2.41 -1.66 5.20
N LEU A 176 1.46 -2.18 5.98
CA LEU A 176 0.89 -1.54 7.16
C LEU A 176 1.11 -2.46 8.36
N PHE A 177 1.98 -2.04 9.28
CA PHE A 177 2.24 -2.70 10.54
C PHE A 177 1.31 -2.12 11.59
N GLN A 178 0.27 -2.87 11.96
CA GLN A 178 -0.69 -2.44 12.97
C GLN A 178 -0.29 -2.96 14.35
N THR A 179 0.03 -2.03 15.26
CA THR A 179 0.46 -2.39 16.63
C THR A 179 -0.69 -3.07 17.38
N LYS A 180 -1.90 -2.52 17.27
CA LYS A 180 -3.06 -2.95 18.07
C LYS A 180 -3.42 -4.43 17.89
N THR A 181 -3.27 -4.96 16.67
CA THR A 181 -3.62 -6.34 16.34
C THR A 181 -2.41 -7.23 16.11
N ASP A 182 -1.19 -6.68 16.18
CA ASP A 182 0.04 -7.41 15.86
C ASP A 182 0.04 -8.03 14.44
N THR A 183 -0.46 -7.26 13.47
CA THR A 183 -0.61 -7.70 12.08
C THR A 183 0.22 -6.87 11.12
N ILE A 184 0.51 -7.45 9.96
CA ILE A 184 1.03 -6.75 8.79
C ILE A 184 0.08 -6.97 7.63
N SER A 185 -0.39 -5.89 7.03
CA SER A 185 -1.08 -5.94 5.74
C SER A 185 -0.16 -5.50 4.62
N LEU A 186 -0.22 -6.16 3.47
CA LEU A 186 0.39 -5.74 2.21
C LEU A 186 -0.71 -5.43 1.21
N VAL A 187 -0.71 -4.21 0.67
CA VAL A 187 -1.70 -3.71 -0.28
C VAL A 187 -1.01 -3.37 -1.60
N ASP A 188 -1.52 -3.95 -2.68
CA ASP A 188 -1.07 -3.68 -4.05
C ASP A 188 -2.28 -3.32 -4.91
N SER A 189 -2.27 -2.11 -5.48
CA SER A 189 -3.35 -1.58 -6.31
C SER A 189 -3.28 -1.97 -7.78
N HIS A 190 -2.21 -2.64 -8.22
CA HIS A 190 -2.03 -3.01 -9.63
C HIS A 190 -2.93 -4.17 -10.05
N GLN A 191 -3.05 -4.36 -11.36
CA GLN A 191 -3.61 -5.58 -11.92
C GLN A 191 -2.50 -6.62 -12.03
N HIS A 192 -2.78 -7.84 -11.59
CA HIS A 192 -1.80 -8.92 -11.49
C HIS A 192 -1.93 -9.97 -12.61
N SER A 193 -3.14 -10.12 -13.17
CA SER A 193 -3.40 -10.97 -14.32
C SER A 193 -4.69 -10.57 -15.04
N VAL A 194 -5.07 -11.30 -16.08
CA VAL A 194 -6.37 -11.13 -16.74
C VAL A 194 -7.55 -11.51 -15.83
N GLU A 195 -7.30 -12.25 -14.75
CA GLU A 195 -8.29 -12.73 -13.78
C GLU A 195 -8.16 -12.06 -12.41
N GLN A 196 -7.06 -11.36 -12.13
CA GLN A 196 -6.76 -10.80 -10.81
C GLN A 196 -6.41 -9.30 -10.90
N GLY A 197 -7.19 -8.49 -10.20
CA GLY A 197 -6.97 -7.06 -9.98
C GLY A 197 -5.99 -6.83 -8.84
N ALA A 198 -6.30 -5.83 -8.01
CA ALA A 198 -5.57 -5.53 -6.79
C ALA A 198 -5.61 -6.69 -5.78
N PHE A 199 -4.82 -6.60 -4.71
CA PHE A 199 -4.94 -7.51 -3.58
C PHE A 199 -4.68 -6.82 -2.23
N VAL A 200 -5.18 -7.48 -1.17
CA VAL A 200 -4.76 -7.24 0.21
C VAL A 200 -4.34 -8.56 0.84
N ALA A 201 -3.07 -8.67 1.24
CA ALA A 201 -2.54 -9.82 1.97
C ALA A 201 -2.32 -9.45 3.43
N ILE A 202 -2.68 -10.32 4.37
CA ILE A 202 -2.58 -10.07 5.81
C ILE A 202 -1.91 -11.26 6.48
N ALA A 203 -0.94 -10.96 7.34
CA ALA A 203 -0.22 -11.91 8.15
C ALA A 203 -0.09 -11.39 9.59
N ASN A 204 0.19 -12.26 10.55
CA ASN A 204 0.71 -11.80 11.84
C ASN A 204 2.12 -11.23 11.65
N ARG A 205 2.55 -10.32 12.53
CA ARG A 205 3.83 -9.61 12.36
C ARG A 205 5.06 -10.52 12.40
N ASP A 206 5.01 -11.57 13.21
CA ASP A 206 6.03 -12.62 13.27
C ASP A 206 6.15 -13.40 11.95
N GLN A 207 5.11 -13.39 11.11
CA GLN A 207 5.06 -14.02 9.80
C GLN A 207 5.55 -13.12 8.65
N LEU A 208 6.20 -11.98 8.93
CA LEU A 208 6.80 -11.10 7.91
C LEU A 208 7.66 -11.86 6.88
N GLY A 209 8.40 -12.88 7.34
CA GLY A 209 9.22 -13.72 6.46
C GLY A 209 8.40 -14.44 5.38
N HIS A 210 7.29 -15.07 5.78
CA HIS A 210 6.37 -15.71 4.85
C HIS A 210 5.74 -14.68 3.92
N LEU A 211 5.32 -13.51 4.44
CA LEU A 211 4.68 -12.47 3.63
C LEU A 211 5.61 -11.93 2.54
N CYS A 212 6.86 -11.61 2.89
CA CYS A 212 7.87 -11.17 1.91
C CYS A 212 8.21 -12.29 0.92
N PHE A 213 8.30 -13.54 1.37
CA PHE A 213 8.54 -14.69 0.49
C PHE A 213 7.39 -14.87 -0.50
N TRP A 214 6.14 -14.80 -0.05
CA TRP A 214 4.98 -14.88 -0.93
C TRP A 214 4.95 -13.71 -1.91
N PHE A 215 5.20 -12.49 -1.45
CA PHE A 215 5.17 -11.31 -2.31
C PHE A 215 6.21 -11.38 -3.43
N LYS A 216 7.44 -11.84 -3.18
CA LYS A 216 8.43 -12.01 -4.27
C LYS A 216 7.95 -13.03 -5.31
N GLU A 217 7.21 -14.07 -4.92
CA GLU A 217 6.65 -15.05 -5.85
C GLU A 217 5.54 -14.43 -6.69
N VAL A 218 4.71 -13.56 -6.11
CA VAL A 218 3.74 -12.73 -6.87
C VAL A 218 4.48 -11.85 -7.87
N VAL A 219 5.52 -11.13 -7.43
CA VAL A 219 6.28 -10.24 -8.32
C VAL A 219 6.88 -11.00 -9.50
N ARG A 220 7.45 -12.17 -9.23
CA ARG A 220 8.02 -13.06 -10.25
C ARG A 220 6.96 -13.64 -11.19
N LYS A 221 5.84 -14.14 -10.65
CA LYS A 221 4.79 -14.80 -11.44
C LYS A 221 3.99 -13.81 -12.29
N CYS A 222 3.58 -12.69 -11.72
CA CYS A 222 2.69 -11.73 -12.37
C CYS A 222 3.42 -10.78 -13.30
N TYR A 223 4.70 -10.51 -13.03
CA TYR A 223 5.44 -9.47 -13.75
C TYR A 223 6.79 -9.92 -14.31
N ASN A 224 7.15 -11.20 -14.16
CA ASN A 224 8.43 -11.75 -14.60
C ASN A 224 9.64 -10.90 -14.15
N SER A 225 9.58 -10.44 -12.90
CA SER A 225 10.54 -9.47 -12.35
C SER A 225 11.17 -9.95 -11.03
N ASP A 226 12.44 -9.56 -10.83
CA ASP A 226 13.17 -9.63 -9.56
C ASP A 226 14.02 -8.34 -9.48
N PRO A 227 13.45 -7.24 -8.97
CA PRO A 227 14.10 -5.92 -9.00
C PRO A 227 15.45 -5.97 -8.29
N LYS A 228 16.49 -5.42 -8.94
CA LYS A 228 17.85 -5.29 -8.38
C LYS A 228 18.06 -3.97 -7.64
N LEU A 229 17.04 -3.13 -7.65
CA LEU A 229 16.98 -1.82 -7.02
C LEU A 229 15.57 -1.64 -6.48
N TYR A 230 15.45 -1.22 -5.23
CA TYR A 230 14.17 -0.82 -4.65
C TYR A 230 14.36 0.21 -3.55
N GLU A 231 13.31 0.98 -3.28
CA GLU A 231 13.25 1.96 -2.20
C GLU A 231 12.29 1.47 -1.11
N LEU A 232 12.66 1.66 0.15
CA LEU A 232 11.75 1.54 1.29
C LEU A 232 11.65 2.89 2.00
N SER A 233 10.43 3.42 2.05
CA SER A 233 10.07 4.61 2.83
C SER A 233 9.23 4.19 4.03
N PHE A 234 9.65 4.59 5.22
CA PHE A 234 8.99 4.30 6.49
C PHE A 234 8.30 5.56 6.98
N LEU A 235 6.98 5.50 7.08
CA LEU A 235 6.12 6.61 7.45
C LEU A 235 5.32 6.32 8.72
N HIS A 236 5.04 7.37 9.47
CA HIS A 236 4.19 7.30 10.66
C HIS A 236 3.41 8.61 10.82
N PHE A 237 2.37 8.58 11.67
CA PHE A 237 1.63 9.79 12.02
C PHE A 237 2.29 10.47 13.21
N LYS A 238 2.62 11.76 13.08
CA LYS A 238 3.06 12.55 14.23
C LYS A 238 1.91 12.69 15.23
N GLN A 239 2.18 12.48 16.51
CA GLN A 239 1.24 12.86 17.56
C GLN A 239 1.04 14.38 17.50
N THR A 240 -0.19 14.80 17.27
CA THR A 240 -0.60 16.16 17.59
C THR A 240 -0.52 16.29 19.11
N LYS A 241 0.39 17.14 19.60
CA LYS A 241 0.36 17.57 21.00
C LYS A 241 -1.03 18.13 21.27
N LYS A 242 -1.81 17.43 22.10
CA LYS A 242 -3.04 17.97 22.68
C LYS A 242 -2.70 19.07 23.67
#